data_AF-A0A158NLW7-F1
#
_entry.id   AF-A0A158NLW7-F1
#
_cell.length_a   1.000
_cell.length_b   1.000
_cell.length_c   1.000
_cell.angle_alpha   90.00
_cell.angle_beta   90.00
_cell.angle_gamma   90.00
#
_symmetry.space_group_name_H-M   'P 1'
#
loop_
_entity.id
_entity.type
_entity.pdbx_description
1 polymer ?
#
loop_
_entity_poly.entity_id
_entity_poly.type
_entity_poly.pdbx_seq_one_letter_code
_entity_poly.pdbx_strand_id
1 'polypeptide(L)'
;MRLRYFYFRYKDNRAYPWPGGESHFILYPESANQTIYTQEMRASDAGRYSCQARNDTTTLEGDITLSVLDEESGVYTGKPLPTYRPTSQLVPLGGTARLFCEAYLGKVDLPDAKNSVTWSKSDSNVTLPTHGRIAQHRVSRENDQIIGSYLEIEDVTLEDYGEYKCEVSNGVDEEITLAAHVYRQEPQFVLSLPNGSWRKSLLLAVLVLVLLLSAGAFYARCWLPLALFCRDKFGRLEESDGKECDALVCYHEKDSSLVIGIVIPTLESRHRYKCAALELSQLNHNWSLEISPHANTARRIIVVLSPASLDNIWTDASVGAVLKQLSSLPIRVIVVTLKRLPSTTATIAKRSRRDRRDADNISFDRLTILSWQDGGGGGGGSGGNGIAFGSGGRKFWYKLRLAMPAMRPVASETGCQSVAMIVQANGKCGQQKARSRESLEVLV
;
A
#
# COMPACT_ATOMS: atom_id res chain seq x y z
N MET A 1 21.83 -12.68 -13.19
CA MET A 1 23.19 -13.06 -13.62
C MET A 1 23.74 -14.08 -12.63
N ARG A 2 23.97 -15.33 -13.05
CA ARG A 2 24.83 -16.25 -12.27
C ARG A 2 26.26 -15.86 -12.58
N LEU A 3 27.01 -15.36 -11.60
CA LEU A 3 28.45 -15.14 -11.72
C LEU A 3 29.09 -16.51 -11.98
N ARG A 4 29.66 -16.71 -13.17
CA ARG A 4 30.41 -17.94 -13.48
C ARG A 4 31.86 -17.70 -13.08
N TYR A 5 32.33 -18.44 -12.08
CA TYR A 5 33.74 -18.50 -11.77
C TYR A 5 34.40 -19.61 -12.60
N PHE A 6 35.51 -19.30 -13.25
CA PHE A 6 36.43 -20.26 -13.84
C PHE A 6 37.49 -20.61 -12.81
N TYR A 7 37.85 -21.89 -12.70
CA TYR A 7 38.80 -22.37 -11.70
C TYR A 7 40.09 -22.84 -12.38
N PHE A 8 41.22 -22.31 -11.93
CA PHE A 8 42.56 -22.65 -12.38
C PHE A 8 43.34 -23.28 -11.22
N ARG A 9 44.22 -24.22 -11.53
CA ARG A 9 45.03 -24.96 -10.54
C ARG A 9 46.49 -24.88 -10.94
N TYR A 10 47.35 -24.59 -9.96
CA TYR A 10 48.79 -24.51 -10.15
C TYR A 10 49.52 -25.39 -9.14
N LYS A 11 50.65 -25.96 -9.53
CA LYS A 11 51.64 -26.58 -8.65
C LYS A 11 52.97 -25.87 -8.90
N ASP A 12 53.54 -25.24 -7.89
CA ASP A 12 54.78 -24.46 -8.00
C ASP A 12 54.75 -23.48 -9.19
N ASN A 13 53.61 -22.78 -9.34
CA ASN A 13 53.28 -21.86 -10.44
C ASN A 13 53.10 -22.50 -11.84
N ARG A 14 53.08 -23.84 -11.96
CA ARG A 14 52.76 -24.56 -13.21
C ARG A 14 51.29 -24.93 -13.26
N ALA A 15 50.59 -24.50 -14.31
CA ALA A 15 49.17 -24.77 -14.48
C ALA A 15 48.90 -26.26 -14.78
N TYR A 16 47.81 -26.80 -14.24
CA TYR A 16 47.30 -28.11 -14.60
C TYR A 16 46.95 -28.18 -16.12
N PRO A 17 47.18 -29.30 -16.83
CA PRO A 17 47.63 -30.62 -16.36
C PRO A 17 49.12 -30.72 -16.06
N TRP A 18 49.47 -31.33 -14.92
CA TRP A 18 50.85 -31.61 -14.55
C TRP A 18 51.33 -32.90 -15.23
N PRO A 19 52.50 -32.90 -15.89
CA PRO A 19 53.08 -34.11 -16.44
C PRO A 19 53.46 -35.09 -15.32
N GLY A 20 53.52 -36.39 -15.61
CA GLY A 20 53.76 -37.45 -14.61
C GLY A 20 55.12 -37.40 -13.90
N GLY A 21 56.04 -36.50 -14.28
CA GLY A 21 57.25 -36.23 -13.49
C GLY A 21 57.07 -35.14 -12.43
N GLU A 22 55.98 -34.36 -12.50
CA GLU A 22 55.68 -33.25 -11.59
C GLU A 22 54.66 -33.63 -10.53
N SER A 23 53.55 -34.27 -10.91
CA SER A 23 52.60 -34.80 -9.93
C SER A 23 51.75 -35.93 -10.52
N HIS A 24 51.40 -36.90 -9.69
CA HIS A 24 50.51 -38.02 -10.00
C HIS A 24 49.06 -37.80 -9.59
N PHE A 25 48.75 -36.58 -9.16
CA PHE A 25 47.44 -36.23 -8.65
C PHE A 25 46.35 -36.24 -9.73
N ILE A 26 45.25 -36.91 -9.41
CA ILE A 26 44.07 -37.04 -10.26
C ILE A 26 43.10 -35.93 -9.88
N LEU A 27 42.74 -35.10 -10.86
CA LEU A 27 41.72 -34.07 -10.70
C LEU A 27 40.47 -34.42 -11.51
N TYR A 28 39.30 -34.28 -10.87
CA TYR A 28 38.00 -34.38 -11.52
C TYR A 28 37.38 -32.99 -11.63
N PRO A 29 37.69 -32.23 -12.71
CA PRO A 29 37.27 -30.84 -12.85
C PRO A 29 35.75 -30.63 -12.89
N GLU A 30 34.96 -31.67 -13.18
CA GLU A 30 33.50 -31.62 -13.18
C GLU A 30 32.87 -31.75 -11.77
N SER A 31 33.68 -32.13 -10.77
CA SER A 31 33.22 -32.26 -9.39
C SER A 31 33.05 -30.89 -8.76
N ALA A 32 31.84 -30.55 -8.30
CA ALA A 32 31.58 -29.29 -7.60
C ALA A 32 32.50 -29.05 -6.37
N ASN A 33 33.07 -30.13 -5.81
CA ASN A 33 33.89 -30.10 -4.60
C ASN A 33 35.39 -29.86 -4.87
N GLN A 34 35.83 -29.86 -6.13
CA GLN A 34 37.20 -29.56 -6.57
C GLN A 34 38.32 -30.20 -5.71
N THR A 35 38.15 -31.49 -5.44
CA THR A 35 39.06 -32.30 -4.62
C THR A 35 40.16 -32.90 -5.48
N ILE A 36 41.38 -32.97 -4.93
CA ILE A 36 42.52 -33.65 -5.55
C ILE A 36 42.66 -35.04 -4.92
N TYR A 37 42.81 -36.08 -5.75
CA TYR A 37 42.94 -37.45 -5.29
C TYR A 37 44.30 -38.02 -5.67
N THR A 38 44.86 -38.85 -4.79
CA THR A 38 46.02 -39.68 -5.11
C THR A 38 45.85 -41.05 -4.46
N GLN A 39 46.39 -42.08 -5.11
CA GLN A 39 46.45 -43.44 -4.55
C GLN A 39 47.72 -43.65 -3.73
N GLU A 40 48.83 -43.06 -4.17
CA GLU A 40 50.14 -43.12 -3.52
C GLU A 40 50.78 -41.73 -3.56
N MET A 41 51.39 -41.31 -2.46
CA MET A 41 52.18 -40.08 -2.43
C MET A 41 53.61 -40.37 -2.87
N ARG A 42 54.14 -39.56 -3.79
CA ARG A 42 55.56 -39.59 -4.15
C ARG A 42 56.25 -38.31 -3.71
N ALA A 43 57.57 -38.36 -3.52
CA ALA A 43 58.36 -37.16 -3.23
C ALA A 43 58.19 -36.07 -4.31
N SER A 44 57.93 -36.44 -5.57
CA SER A 44 57.62 -35.50 -6.64
C SER A 44 56.32 -34.71 -6.42
N ASP A 45 55.34 -35.27 -5.70
CA ASP A 45 54.06 -34.60 -5.43
C ASP A 45 54.18 -33.49 -4.40
N ALA A 46 55.27 -33.44 -3.62
CA ALA A 46 55.55 -32.31 -2.74
C ALA A 46 55.64 -31.00 -3.53
N GLY A 47 55.15 -29.91 -2.94
CA GLY A 47 55.12 -28.59 -3.58
C GLY A 47 53.98 -27.69 -3.08
N ARG A 48 53.92 -26.48 -3.63
CA ARG A 48 52.87 -25.50 -3.34
C ARG A 48 51.76 -25.59 -4.39
N TYR A 49 50.56 -25.92 -3.94
CA TYR A 49 49.37 -26.00 -4.77
C TYR A 49 48.50 -24.76 -4.58
N SER A 50 48.16 -24.10 -5.68
CA SER A 50 47.33 -22.89 -5.67
C SER A 50 46.04 -23.13 -6.44
N CYS A 51 44.90 -22.78 -5.85
CA CYS A 51 43.61 -22.73 -6.51
C CYS A 51 43.23 -21.28 -6.78
N GLN A 52 42.85 -20.98 -8.01
CA GLN A 52 42.50 -19.63 -8.42
C GLN A 52 41.09 -19.63 -9.04
N ALA A 53 40.16 -18.95 -8.38
CA ALA A 53 38.79 -18.75 -8.87
C ALA A 53 38.68 -17.35 -9.49
N ARG A 54 38.43 -17.30 -10.79
CA ARG A 54 38.37 -16.05 -11.56
C ARG A 54 36.99 -15.82 -12.13
N ASN A 55 36.48 -14.62 -11.93
CA ASN A 55 35.30 -14.06 -12.58
C ASN A 55 35.71 -12.85 -13.43
N ASP A 56 34.77 -12.23 -14.15
CA ASP A 56 35.03 -11.12 -15.07
C ASP A 56 35.73 -9.93 -14.38
N THR A 57 35.51 -9.74 -13.09
CA THR A 57 36.00 -8.60 -12.31
C THR A 57 36.94 -8.96 -11.16
N THR A 58 36.95 -10.21 -10.69
CA THR A 58 37.65 -10.61 -9.46
C THR A 58 38.38 -11.93 -9.62
N THR A 59 39.56 -12.01 -9.03
CA THR A 59 40.35 -13.23 -8.91
C THR A 59 40.57 -13.51 -7.43
N LEU A 60 40.14 -14.69 -6.98
CA LEU A 60 40.40 -15.21 -5.64
C LEU A 60 41.45 -16.30 -5.76
N GLU A 61 42.44 -16.31 -4.88
CA GLU A 61 43.52 -17.29 -4.86
C GLU A 61 43.66 -17.88 -3.45
N GLY A 62 43.88 -19.18 -3.38
CA GLY A 62 44.11 -19.91 -2.15
C GLY A 62 45.23 -20.92 -2.32
N ASP A 63 46.19 -20.90 -1.41
CA ASP A 63 47.39 -21.73 -1.47
C ASP A 63 47.40 -22.78 -0.38
N ILE A 64 47.92 -23.97 -0.70
CA ILE A 64 48.23 -25.04 0.24
C ILE A 64 49.60 -25.62 -0.09
N THR A 65 50.39 -25.92 0.93
CA THR A 65 51.70 -26.55 0.75
C THR A 65 51.62 -28.01 1.16
N LEU A 66 52.08 -28.90 0.29
CA LEU A 66 52.16 -30.32 0.55
C LEU A 66 53.62 -30.71 0.77
N SER A 67 53.90 -31.29 1.92
CA SER A 67 55.16 -31.96 2.23
C SER A 67 54.91 -33.45 2.34
N VAL A 68 55.65 -34.26 1.58
CA VAL A 68 55.64 -35.71 1.70
C VAL A 68 56.75 -36.10 2.66
N LEU A 69 56.37 -36.70 3.79
CA LEU A 69 57.30 -37.21 4.78
C LEU A 69 57.70 -38.63 4.37
N ASP A 70 58.98 -38.89 4.24
CA ASP A 70 59.51 -40.20 3.87
C ASP A 70 59.62 -41.08 5.12
N GLU A 71 58.99 -42.25 5.09
CA GLU A 71 59.05 -43.25 6.17
C GLU A 71 60.49 -43.68 6.48
N GLU A 72 61.38 -43.68 5.47
CA GLU A 72 62.79 -44.09 5.65
C GLU A 72 63.63 -43.08 6.44
N SER A 73 63.20 -41.82 6.54
CA SER A 73 63.85 -40.80 7.38
C SER A 73 63.46 -40.88 8.87
N GLY A 74 62.53 -41.78 9.20
CA GLY A 74 62.41 -42.42 10.51
C GLY A 74 61.78 -41.64 11.66
N VAL A 75 61.90 -40.31 11.74
CA VAL A 75 61.40 -39.57 12.91
C VAL A 75 61.03 -38.14 12.52
N TYR A 76 59.73 -37.86 12.33
CA TYR A 76 59.27 -36.46 12.29
C TYR A 76 59.43 -35.86 13.69
N THR A 77 60.40 -34.94 13.83
CA THR A 77 60.70 -34.21 15.08
C THR A 77 60.32 -32.74 15.02
N GLY A 78 59.60 -32.34 13.97
CA GLY A 78 59.19 -30.96 13.75
C GLY A 78 58.00 -30.53 14.62
N LYS A 79 57.56 -29.29 14.38
CA LYS A 79 56.34 -28.73 14.96
C LYS A 79 55.13 -29.61 14.70
N PRO A 80 54.22 -29.84 15.67
CA PRO A 80 53.00 -30.60 15.42
C PRO A 80 52.24 -30.06 14.20
N LEU A 81 51.74 -30.95 13.34
CA LEU A 81 51.03 -30.59 12.12
C LEU A 81 49.53 -30.80 12.30
N PRO A 82 48.69 -29.76 12.26
CA PRO A 82 47.26 -29.91 12.49
C PRO A 82 46.60 -30.69 11.35
N THR A 83 46.00 -31.84 11.66
CA THR A 83 45.21 -32.66 10.73
C THR A 83 43.73 -32.26 10.76
N TYR A 84 43.23 -31.84 11.92
CA TYR A 84 41.88 -31.32 12.09
C TYR A 84 41.89 -30.05 12.94
N ARG A 85 41.39 -28.95 12.37
CA ARG A 85 41.22 -27.67 13.07
C ARG A 85 39.82 -27.57 13.66
N PRO A 86 39.68 -27.17 14.93
CA PRO A 86 38.38 -27.05 15.56
C PRO A 86 37.56 -25.95 14.88
N THR A 87 36.26 -26.21 14.72
CA THR A 87 35.33 -25.28 14.08
C THR A 87 34.52 -24.56 15.13
N SER A 88 34.33 -23.25 14.97
CA SER A 88 33.51 -22.44 15.88
C SER A 88 32.04 -22.82 15.78
N GLN A 89 31.32 -22.80 16.90
CA GLN A 89 29.94 -23.28 17.00
C GLN A 89 29.01 -22.23 17.61
N LEU A 90 27.75 -22.22 17.16
CA LEU A 90 26.67 -21.44 17.76
C LEU A 90 25.82 -22.39 18.62
N VAL A 91 25.81 -22.17 19.92
CA VAL A 91 25.16 -23.08 20.88
C VAL A 91 24.18 -22.31 21.77
N PRO A 92 22.93 -22.78 21.94
CA PRO A 92 21.96 -22.15 22.83
C PRO A 92 22.29 -22.44 24.31
N LEU A 93 21.73 -21.65 25.21
CA LEU A 93 21.84 -21.90 26.66
C LEU A 93 21.23 -23.26 27.01
N GLY A 94 21.93 -24.03 27.83
CA GLY A 94 21.57 -25.41 28.18
C GLY A 94 21.77 -26.42 27.05
N GLY A 95 22.30 -26.00 25.90
CA GLY A 95 22.70 -26.90 24.82
C GLY A 95 24.00 -27.63 25.11
N THR A 96 24.46 -28.45 24.16
CA THR A 96 25.75 -29.16 24.23
C THR A 96 26.70 -28.63 23.15
N ALA A 97 27.90 -28.22 23.54
CA ALA A 97 28.97 -27.84 22.61
C ALA A 97 29.97 -28.99 22.49
N ARG A 98 30.44 -29.27 21.27
CA ARG A 98 31.43 -30.35 21.03
C ARG A 98 32.51 -29.89 20.06
N LEU A 99 33.68 -29.56 20.59
CA LEU A 99 34.84 -29.17 19.80
C LEU A 99 35.81 -30.35 19.62
N PHE A 100 36.50 -30.41 18.50
CA PHE A 100 37.48 -31.45 18.20
C PHE A 100 38.72 -30.85 17.54
N CYS A 101 39.90 -31.28 17.98
CA CYS A 101 41.17 -30.95 17.36
C CYS A 101 41.99 -32.23 17.20
N GLU A 102 42.84 -32.28 16.17
CA GLU A 102 43.75 -33.39 15.91
C GLU A 102 45.02 -32.88 15.22
N ALA A 103 46.17 -33.46 15.57
CA ALA A 103 47.44 -33.17 14.94
C ALA A 103 48.32 -34.42 14.80
N TYR A 104 49.19 -34.39 13.79
CA TYR A 104 50.26 -35.34 13.58
C TYR A 104 51.53 -34.82 14.26
N LEU A 105 52.10 -35.63 15.17
CA LEU A 105 53.32 -35.32 15.91
C LEU A 105 54.48 -36.23 15.51
N GLY A 106 54.22 -37.31 14.78
CA GLY A 106 55.22 -38.30 14.44
C GLY A 106 55.58 -39.21 15.62
N LYS A 107 56.61 -40.04 15.42
CA LYS A 107 57.10 -40.96 16.44
C LYS A 107 58.09 -40.23 17.34
N VAL A 108 57.85 -40.24 18.64
CA VAL A 108 58.79 -39.68 19.62
C VAL A 108 59.58 -40.81 20.25
N ASP A 109 60.83 -41.00 19.83
CA ASP A 109 61.74 -42.05 20.32
C ASP A 109 62.59 -41.60 21.53
N LEU A 110 62.16 -40.54 22.23
CA LEU A 110 62.82 -40.01 23.42
C LEU A 110 62.08 -40.50 24.69
N PRO A 111 62.78 -41.04 25.70
CA PRO A 111 62.14 -41.60 26.90
C PRO A 111 61.39 -40.58 27.75
N ASP A 112 61.79 -39.30 27.69
CA ASP A 112 61.24 -38.22 28.52
C ASP A 112 60.18 -37.36 27.81
N ALA A 113 60.07 -37.47 26.48
CA ALA A 113 59.12 -36.68 25.70
C ALA A 113 57.85 -37.49 25.43
N LYS A 114 56.70 -36.93 25.80
CA LYS A 114 55.39 -37.56 25.58
C LYS A 114 54.45 -36.60 24.87
N ASN A 115 53.81 -37.10 23.82
CA ASN A 115 52.81 -36.35 23.09
C ASN A 115 51.59 -36.05 24.00
N SER A 116 51.21 -34.78 24.09
CA SER A 116 50.10 -34.30 24.91
C SER A 116 49.11 -33.47 24.09
N VAL A 117 47.85 -33.49 24.52
CA VAL A 117 46.78 -32.65 23.97
C VAL A 117 45.89 -32.18 25.11
N THR A 118 45.66 -30.89 25.21
CA THR A 118 44.87 -30.28 26.28
C THR A 118 44.02 -29.14 25.77
N TRP A 119 42.79 -29.04 26.28
CA TRP A 119 41.94 -27.88 26.05
C TRP A 119 42.04 -26.88 27.21
N SER A 120 42.22 -25.61 26.85
CA SER A 120 42.23 -24.46 27.74
C SER A 120 41.19 -23.44 27.27
N LYS A 121 40.66 -22.64 28.19
CA LYS A 121 39.82 -21.48 27.84
C LYS A 121 40.71 -20.25 27.69
N SER A 122 40.49 -19.41 26.69
CA SER A 122 41.40 -18.27 26.42
C SER A 122 41.37 -17.20 27.51
N ASP A 123 40.24 -17.04 28.20
CA ASP A 123 40.04 -16.04 29.25
C ASP A 123 40.62 -16.46 30.61
N SER A 124 40.89 -17.76 30.75
CA SER A 124 41.48 -18.35 31.94
C SER A 124 42.42 -19.44 31.48
N ASN A 125 43.75 -19.21 31.55
CA ASN A 125 44.81 -20.18 31.23
C ASN A 125 44.80 -21.45 32.12
N VAL A 126 43.64 -21.80 32.68
CA VAL A 126 43.34 -23.00 33.44
C VAL A 126 42.90 -24.08 32.44
N THR A 127 43.56 -25.22 32.51
CA THR A 127 43.17 -26.44 31.79
C THR A 127 41.78 -26.87 32.24
N LEU A 128 40.91 -27.21 31.28
CA LEU A 128 39.53 -27.58 31.60
C LEU A 128 39.46 -28.94 32.33
N PRO A 129 38.43 -29.20 33.15
CA PRO A 129 38.25 -30.48 33.81
C PRO A 129 38.18 -31.64 32.80
N THR A 130 38.67 -32.81 33.21
CA THR A 130 38.64 -34.04 32.38
C THR A 130 37.31 -34.78 32.50
N HIS A 131 36.55 -34.55 33.57
CA HIS A 131 35.29 -35.24 33.87
C HIS A 131 34.24 -34.29 34.46
N GLY A 132 32.97 -34.60 34.21
CA GLY A 132 31.82 -33.83 34.69
C GLY A 132 31.05 -33.22 33.52
N ARG A 133 30.46 -32.04 33.76
CA ARG A 133 29.72 -31.26 32.74
C ARG A 133 30.60 -30.83 31.56
N ILE A 134 31.86 -30.50 31.86
CA ILE A 134 32.91 -30.26 30.87
C ILE A 134 33.83 -31.46 30.91
N ALA A 135 33.93 -32.19 29.79
CA ALA A 135 34.72 -33.40 29.67
C ALA A 135 35.68 -33.31 28.49
N GLN A 136 36.88 -33.86 28.68
CA GLN A 136 37.89 -33.96 27.64
C GLN A 136 38.18 -35.43 27.34
N HIS A 137 38.07 -35.82 26.07
CA HIS A 137 38.30 -37.19 25.62
C HIS A 137 39.44 -37.23 24.61
N ARG A 138 40.60 -37.72 25.06
CA ARG A 138 41.77 -37.96 24.21
C ARG A 138 41.53 -39.13 23.26
N VAL A 139 41.96 -38.97 22.01
CA VAL A 139 41.94 -39.98 20.96
C VAL A 139 43.34 -40.04 20.34
N SER A 140 43.82 -41.25 20.03
CA SER A 140 45.06 -41.41 19.28
C SER A 140 44.94 -42.46 18.17
N ARG A 141 45.76 -42.31 17.14
CA ARG A 141 45.85 -43.17 15.96
C ARG A 141 47.31 -43.42 15.60
N GLU A 142 47.55 -44.48 14.82
CA GLU A 142 48.87 -44.79 14.26
C GLU A 142 49.97 -44.84 15.34
N ASN A 143 49.76 -45.64 16.40
CA ASN A 143 50.72 -45.80 17.51
C ASN A 143 51.14 -44.46 18.17
N ASP A 144 50.16 -43.61 18.50
CA ASP A 144 50.34 -42.28 19.11
C ASP A 144 51.08 -41.24 18.23
N GLN A 145 51.24 -41.50 16.93
CA GLN A 145 51.76 -40.52 15.97
C GLN A 145 50.75 -39.41 15.66
N ILE A 146 49.46 -39.73 15.72
CA ILE A 146 48.36 -38.76 15.57
C ILE A 146 47.58 -38.73 16.88
N ILE A 147 47.41 -37.54 17.44
CA ILE A 147 46.67 -37.33 18.68
C ILE A 147 45.64 -36.23 18.49
N GLY A 148 44.46 -36.45 19.05
CA GLY A 148 43.38 -35.50 19.09
C GLY A 148 42.63 -35.53 20.42
N SER A 149 41.74 -34.57 20.61
CA SER A 149 40.92 -34.49 21.82
C SER A 149 39.56 -33.86 21.51
N TYR A 150 38.50 -34.49 22.02
CA TYR A 150 37.17 -33.90 22.05
C TYR A 150 36.99 -33.10 23.34
N LEU A 151 36.51 -31.87 23.21
CA LEU A 151 35.98 -31.09 24.33
C LEU A 151 34.46 -31.10 24.23
N GLU A 152 33.82 -31.71 25.21
CA GLU A 152 32.37 -31.78 25.34
C GLU A 152 31.92 -30.94 26.53
N ILE A 153 30.99 -30.02 26.28
CA ILE A 153 30.40 -29.14 27.28
C ILE A 153 28.90 -29.37 27.24
N GLU A 154 28.39 -30.09 28.23
CA GLU A 154 26.95 -30.27 28.45
C GLU A 154 26.38 -29.06 29.20
N ASP A 155 25.08 -28.81 29.04
CA ASP A 155 24.33 -27.76 29.75
C ASP A 155 25.08 -26.40 29.74
N VAL A 156 25.34 -25.88 28.54
CA VAL A 156 26.14 -24.66 28.32
C VAL A 156 25.55 -23.47 29.07
N THR A 157 26.36 -22.86 29.93
CA THR A 157 26.02 -21.68 30.73
C THR A 157 26.59 -20.40 30.11
N LEU A 158 26.20 -19.23 30.64
CA LEU A 158 26.72 -17.95 30.15
C LEU A 158 28.25 -17.82 30.27
N GLU A 159 28.84 -18.48 31.25
CA GLU A 159 30.28 -18.46 31.52
C GLU A 159 31.06 -19.38 30.58
N ASP A 160 30.40 -20.31 29.89
CA ASP A 160 31.05 -21.23 28.95
C ASP A 160 31.18 -20.65 27.54
N TYR A 161 30.55 -19.51 27.25
CA TYR A 161 30.80 -18.82 25.98
C TYR A 161 32.18 -18.18 25.97
N GLY A 162 32.82 -18.18 24.79
CA GLY A 162 34.15 -17.61 24.59
C GLY A 162 35.02 -18.43 23.67
N GLU A 163 36.31 -18.10 23.67
CA GLU A 163 37.31 -18.75 22.83
C GLU A 163 38.00 -19.90 23.58
N TYR A 164 38.05 -21.07 22.96
CA TYR A 164 38.70 -22.27 23.45
C TYR A 164 39.93 -22.58 22.61
N LYS A 165 41.01 -22.99 23.28
CA LYS A 165 42.30 -23.30 22.66
C LYS A 165 42.61 -24.78 22.91
N CYS A 166 42.98 -25.48 21.85
CA CYS A 166 43.54 -26.81 21.91
C CYS A 166 45.05 -26.71 21.72
N GLU A 167 45.77 -27.09 22.76
CA GLU A 167 47.23 -27.10 22.86
C GLU A 167 47.70 -28.52 22.61
N VAL A 168 48.54 -28.71 21.59
CA VAL A 168 49.10 -30.01 21.21
C VAL A 168 50.62 -29.91 21.22
N SER A 169 51.29 -30.72 22.03
CA SER A 169 52.74 -30.71 22.21
C SER A 169 53.35 -32.08 21.93
N ASN A 170 54.51 -32.09 21.29
CA ASN A 170 55.32 -33.30 21.07
C ASN A 170 56.30 -33.60 22.23
N GLY A 171 56.31 -32.77 23.28
CA GLY A 171 57.19 -32.93 24.44
C GLY A 171 58.65 -32.52 24.21
N VAL A 172 59.00 -31.94 23.06
CA VAL A 172 60.36 -31.46 22.71
C VAL A 172 60.33 -29.92 22.52
N ASP A 173 59.60 -29.23 23.39
CA ASP A 173 59.34 -27.78 23.36
C ASP A 173 58.64 -27.23 22.10
N GLU A 174 58.16 -28.10 21.21
CA GLU A 174 57.36 -27.71 20.06
C GLU A 174 55.87 -27.95 20.31
N GLU A 175 55.08 -26.90 20.15
CA GLU A 175 53.64 -26.90 20.42
C GLU A 175 52.89 -26.13 19.33
N ILE A 176 51.65 -26.56 19.08
CA ILE A 176 50.68 -25.76 18.32
C ILE A 176 49.45 -25.47 19.18
N THR A 177 48.89 -24.29 18.96
CA THR A 177 47.62 -23.87 19.57
C THR A 177 46.58 -23.67 18.48
N LEU A 178 45.45 -24.35 18.60
CA LEU A 178 44.31 -24.28 17.68
C LEU A 178 43.11 -23.68 18.40
N ALA A 179 42.59 -22.56 17.91
CA ALA A 179 41.48 -21.85 18.55
C ALA A 179 40.13 -22.12 17.86
N ALA A 180 39.07 -22.21 18.67
CA ALA A 180 37.68 -22.20 18.20
C ALA A 180 36.80 -21.44 19.19
N HIS A 181 35.77 -20.78 18.68
CA HIS A 181 34.89 -19.95 19.49
C HIS A 181 33.53 -20.62 19.68
N VAL A 182 33.02 -20.62 20.91
CA VAL A 182 31.65 -21.02 21.23
C VAL A 182 30.83 -19.76 21.37
N TYR A 183 30.04 -19.47 20.34
CA TYR A 183 29.16 -18.33 20.28
C TYR A 183 27.82 -18.63 20.93
N ARG A 184 27.29 -17.63 21.62
CA ARG A 184 25.92 -17.67 22.10
C ARG A 184 24.97 -17.63 20.92
N GLN A 185 24.15 -18.66 20.78
CA GLN A 185 22.98 -18.56 19.92
C GLN A 185 21.98 -17.64 20.62
N GLU A 186 21.87 -16.41 20.14
CA GLU A 186 20.80 -15.53 20.57
C GLU A 186 19.47 -16.24 20.29
N PRO A 187 18.56 -16.33 21.27
CA PRO A 187 17.22 -16.78 20.97
C PRO A 187 16.72 -15.82 19.91
N GLN A 188 16.48 -16.32 18.70
CA GLN A 188 15.62 -15.62 17.79
C GLN A 188 14.26 -15.62 18.48
N PHE A 189 13.99 -14.60 19.29
CA PHE A 189 12.67 -14.07 19.51
C PHE A 189 12.22 -13.47 18.18
N VAL A 190 12.16 -14.32 17.14
CA VAL A 190 11.01 -14.27 16.27
C VAL A 190 9.88 -14.39 17.27
N LEU A 191 9.14 -13.31 17.49
CA LEU A 191 7.75 -13.45 17.82
C LEU A 191 7.25 -14.41 16.73
N SER A 192 7.25 -15.70 17.03
CA SER A 192 6.76 -16.78 16.19
C SER A 192 5.25 -16.67 16.26
N LEU A 193 4.76 -15.51 15.82
CA LEU A 193 3.50 -15.39 15.15
C LEU A 193 3.59 -16.46 14.06
N PRO A 194 2.80 -17.54 14.14
CA PRO A 194 2.85 -18.58 13.12
C PRO A 194 2.68 -17.89 11.78
N ASN A 195 3.59 -18.16 10.84
CA ASN A 195 3.50 -17.72 9.45
C ASN A 195 2.34 -18.47 8.74
N GLY A 196 1.16 -18.40 9.33
CA GLY A 196 -0.08 -18.91 8.80
C GLY A 196 -0.65 -17.90 7.81
N SER A 197 -0.82 -18.34 6.57
CA SER A 197 -1.50 -17.66 5.46
C SER A 197 -2.79 -16.94 5.89
N TRP A 198 -3.49 -17.49 6.89
CA TRP A 198 -4.73 -16.94 7.42
C TRP A 198 -4.62 -15.56 8.07
N ARG A 199 -3.44 -15.14 8.57
CA ARG A 199 -3.28 -13.81 9.21
C ARG A 199 -3.24 -12.68 8.19
N LYS A 200 -2.60 -12.92 7.04
CA LYS A 200 -2.64 -11.99 5.91
C LYS A 200 -4.06 -11.89 5.35
N SER A 201 -4.76 -13.01 5.24
CA SER A 201 -6.19 -13.01 4.90
C SER A 201 -7.06 -12.31 5.94
N LEU A 202 -6.79 -12.49 7.24
CA LEU A 202 -7.56 -11.85 8.31
C LEU A 202 -7.34 -10.33 8.33
N LEU A 203 -6.09 -9.87 8.19
CA LEU A 203 -5.78 -8.44 8.08
C LEU A 203 -6.42 -7.83 6.83
N LEU A 204 -6.38 -8.54 5.70
CA LEU A 204 -7.02 -8.10 4.46
C LEU A 204 -8.55 -8.07 4.59
N ALA A 205 -9.15 -9.06 5.25
CA ALA A 205 -10.59 -9.09 5.52
C ALA A 205 -11.03 -7.95 6.46
N VAL A 206 -10.26 -7.67 7.51
CA VAL A 206 -10.53 -6.52 8.41
C VAL A 206 -10.42 -5.20 7.66
N LEU A 207 -9.39 -5.04 6.82
CA LEU A 207 -9.24 -3.83 5.98
C LEU A 207 -10.43 -3.65 5.03
N VAL A 208 -10.86 -4.73 4.36
CA VAL A 208 -12.04 -4.71 3.48
C VAL A 208 -13.31 -4.36 4.26
N LEU A 209 -13.49 -4.91 5.46
CA LEU A 209 -14.63 -4.60 6.31
C LEU A 209 -14.67 -3.12 6.69
N VAL A 210 -13.54 -2.54 7.09
CA VAL A 210 -13.44 -1.10 7.42
C VAL A 210 -13.76 -0.25 6.18
N LEU A 211 -13.24 -0.62 5.01
CA LEU A 211 -13.54 0.07 3.76
C LEU A 211 -15.04 0.00 3.42
N LEU A 212 -15.68 -1.16 3.56
CA LEU A 212 -17.11 -1.33 3.32
C LEU A 212 -17.96 -0.51 4.29
N LEU A 213 -17.61 -0.48 5.58
CA LEU A 213 -18.29 0.34 6.57
C LEU A 213 -18.13 1.83 6.27
N SER A 214 -16.93 2.26 5.88
CA SER A 214 -16.67 3.64 5.48
C SER A 214 -17.46 4.05 4.23
N ALA A 215 -17.53 3.17 3.22
CA ALA A 215 -18.31 3.38 2.00
C ALA A 215 -19.82 3.41 2.30
N GLY A 216 -20.30 2.54 3.19
CA GLY A 216 -21.69 2.53 3.66
C GLY A 216 -22.05 3.81 4.40
N ALA A 217 -21.19 4.29 5.29
CA ALA A 217 -21.37 5.56 6.00
C ALA A 217 -21.34 6.77 5.03
N PHE A 218 -20.42 6.76 4.07
CA PHE A 218 -20.34 7.76 3.02
C PHE A 218 -21.60 7.77 2.16
N TYR A 219 -22.09 6.60 1.74
CA TYR A 219 -23.34 6.48 1.02
C TYR A 219 -24.52 7.00 1.85
N ALA A 220 -24.67 6.55 3.10
CA ALA A 220 -25.76 7.01 3.97
C ALA A 220 -25.79 8.53 4.17
N ARG A 221 -24.63 9.18 4.25
CA ARG A 221 -24.52 10.63 4.50
C ARG A 221 -24.53 11.48 3.23
N CYS A 222 -23.93 10.97 2.15
CA CYS A 222 -23.62 11.74 0.94
C CYS A 222 -24.37 11.25 -0.32
N TRP A 223 -25.27 10.28 -0.23
CA TRP A 223 -25.96 9.76 -1.42
C TRP A 223 -26.77 10.82 -2.18
N LEU A 224 -27.37 11.81 -1.51
CA LEU A 224 -28.12 12.89 -2.17
C LEU A 224 -27.19 13.80 -3.01
N PRO A 225 -26.08 14.34 -2.45
CA PRO A 225 -25.06 15.02 -3.25
C PRO A 225 -24.47 14.16 -4.37
N LEU A 226 -24.19 12.88 -4.11
CA LEU A 226 -23.59 11.98 -5.09
C LEU A 226 -24.56 11.68 -6.24
N ALA A 227 -25.83 11.43 -5.93
CA ALA A 227 -26.88 11.23 -6.94
C ALA A 227 -27.08 12.48 -7.80
N LEU A 228 -27.01 13.66 -7.20
CA LEU A 228 -27.04 14.92 -7.94
C LEU A 228 -25.82 15.10 -8.83
N PHE A 229 -24.62 14.82 -8.32
CA PHE A 229 -23.39 14.87 -9.11
C PHE A 229 -23.45 13.90 -10.30
N CYS A 230 -23.88 12.66 -10.08
CA CYS A 230 -24.05 11.69 -11.15
C CYS A 230 -25.10 12.15 -12.17
N ARG A 231 -26.22 12.73 -11.72
CA ARG A 231 -27.28 13.20 -12.61
C ARG A 231 -26.91 14.48 -13.37
N ASP A 232 -26.17 15.40 -12.78
CA ASP A 232 -25.68 16.60 -13.47
C ASP A 232 -24.60 16.22 -14.51
N LYS A 233 -23.76 15.22 -14.22
CA LYS A 233 -22.68 14.80 -15.14
C LYS A 233 -23.16 13.87 -16.27
N PHE A 234 -24.10 12.98 -15.98
CA PHE A 234 -24.55 11.93 -16.90
C PHE A 234 -26.01 12.08 -17.34
N GLY A 235 -26.72 13.12 -16.89
CA GLY A 235 -28.10 13.38 -17.27
C GLY A 235 -28.21 13.88 -18.70
N ARG A 236 -29.24 13.42 -19.42
CA ARG A 236 -29.58 13.88 -20.77
C ARG A 236 -30.00 15.35 -20.73
N LEU A 237 -29.30 16.20 -21.47
CA LEU A 237 -29.62 17.63 -21.57
C LEU A 237 -30.82 17.82 -22.51
N GLU A 238 -31.89 18.46 -22.02
CA GLU A 238 -33.15 18.74 -22.74
C GLU A 238 -33.09 20.12 -23.43
N GLU A 239 -32.07 20.41 -24.24
CA GLU A 239 -31.81 21.78 -24.75
C GLU A 239 -32.59 22.20 -26.02
N SER A 240 -33.22 21.27 -26.74
CA SER A 240 -33.83 21.54 -28.07
C SER A 240 -35.34 21.31 -28.15
N ASP A 241 -36.06 21.47 -27.03
CA ASP A 241 -37.48 21.06 -26.90
C ASP A 241 -38.50 22.20 -27.18
N GLY A 242 -38.06 23.37 -27.65
CA GLY A 242 -38.94 24.51 -27.97
C GLY A 242 -39.59 25.22 -26.78
N LYS A 243 -39.16 24.92 -25.55
CA LYS A 243 -39.69 25.50 -24.29
C LYS A 243 -38.88 26.70 -23.82
N GLU A 244 -39.56 27.73 -23.34
CA GLU A 244 -38.97 29.03 -22.97
C GLU A 244 -38.42 29.05 -21.53
N CYS A 245 -39.03 28.29 -20.61
CA CYS A 245 -38.68 28.29 -19.19
C CYS A 245 -38.32 26.89 -18.64
N ASP A 246 -37.34 26.83 -17.73
CA ASP A 246 -36.93 25.59 -17.07
C ASP A 246 -37.87 25.20 -15.92
N ALA A 247 -38.35 26.21 -15.18
CA ALA A 247 -39.34 26.04 -14.14
C ALA A 247 -40.37 27.18 -14.15
N LEU A 248 -41.66 26.81 -14.16
CA LEU A 248 -42.76 27.71 -13.86
C LEU A 248 -43.13 27.56 -12.38
N VAL A 249 -43.03 28.63 -11.59
CA VAL A 249 -43.35 28.63 -10.16
C VAL A 249 -44.70 29.30 -9.94
N CYS A 250 -45.70 28.50 -9.57
CA CYS A 250 -47.05 28.95 -9.26
C CYS A 250 -47.22 29.12 -7.75
N TYR A 251 -47.72 30.28 -7.33
CA TYR A 251 -47.88 30.62 -5.92
C TYR A 251 -49.13 31.46 -5.68
N HIS A 252 -49.61 31.47 -4.44
CA HIS A 252 -50.72 32.31 -4.00
C HIS A 252 -50.18 33.65 -3.45
N GLU A 253 -50.95 34.74 -3.57
CA GLU A 253 -50.55 36.11 -3.18
C GLU A 253 -49.88 36.18 -1.79
N LYS A 254 -50.48 35.49 -0.81
CA LYS A 254 -49.97 35.41 0.58
C LYS A 254 -48.60 34.73 0.74
N ASP A 255 -48.20 33.90 -0.22
CA ASP A 255 -46.91 33.17 -0.22
C ASP A 255 -45.85 33.87 -1.10
N SER A 256 -46.17 35.05 -1.67
CA SER A 256 -45.27 35.85 -2.51
C SER A 256 -43.92 36.14 -1.84
N SER A 257 -43.91 36.43 -0.54
CA SER A 257 -42.69 36.71 0.22
C SER A 257 -41.71 35.53 0.25
N LEU A 258 -42.21 34.29 0.34
CA LEU A 258 -41.37 33.09 0.34
C LEU A 258 -40.94 32.73 -1.09
N VAL A 259 -41.82 32.87 -2.07
CA VAL A 259 -41.54 32.46 -3.44
C VAL A 259 -40.64 33.45 -4.17
N ILE A 260 -40.99 34.73 -4.15
CA ILE A 260 -40.22 35.80 -4.79
C ILE A 260 -38.97 36.12 -3.96
N GLY A 261 -39.03 36.02 -2.64
CA GLY A 261 -37.90 36.36 -1.77
C GLY A 261 -36.86 35.24 -1.62
N ILE A 262 -37.27 33.97 -1.69
CA ILE A 262 -36.38 32.84 -1.39
C ILE A 262 -36.31 31.86 -2.56
N VAL A 263 -37.44 31.36 -3.07
CA VAL A 263 -37.43 30.24 -4.03
C VAL A 263 -36.92 30.65 -5.41
N ILE A 264 -37.44 31.73 -6.01
CA ILE A 264 -37.02 32.21 -7.33
C ILE A 264 -35.57 32.69 -7.31
N PRO A 265 -35.13 33.57 -6.38
CA PRO A 265 -33.76 34.05 -6.35
C PRO A 265 -32.75 32.92 -6.12
N THR A 266 -33.09 31.89 -5.33
CA THR A 266 -32.18 30.75 -5.15
C THR A 266 -32.12 29.84 -6.37
N LEU A 267 -33.21 29.66 -7.12
CA LEU A 267 -33.20 28.91 -8.37
C LEU A 267 -32.43 29.65 -9.48
N GLU A 268 -32.55 30.97 -9.57
CA GLU A 268 -31.85 31.79 -10.56
C GLU A 268 -30.39 32.03 -10.21
N SER A 269 -30.08 32.52 -9.00
CA SER A 269 -28.71 32.89 -8.62
C SER A 269 -27.82 31.67 -8.35
N ARG A 270 -28.32 30.68 -7.62
CA ARG A 270 -27.53 29.54 -7.16
C ARG A 270 -27.58 28.36 -8.12
N HIS A 271 -28.70 28.21 -8.82
CA HIS A 271 -28.96 27.07 -9.68
C HIS A 271 -29.18 27.45 -11.14
N ARG A 272 -29.04 28.73 -11.53
CA ARG A 272 -29.04 29.23 -12.92
C ARG A 272 -30.18 28.71 -13.81
N TYR A 273 -31.33 28.39 -13.22
CA TYR A 273 -32.53 28.04 -13.98
C TYR A 273 -33.22 29.30 -14.49
N LYS A 274 -33.83 29.23 -15.68
CA LYS A 274 -34.77 30.26 -16.13
C LYS A 274 -36.14 30.00 -15.48
N CYS A 275 -36.49 30.83 -14.51
CA CYS A 275 -37.75 30.72 -13.78
C CYS A 275 -38.77 31.73 -14.30
N ALA A 276 -40.00 31.27 -14.50
CA ALA A 276 -41.16 32.14 -14.67
C ALA A 276 -42.05 32.04 -13.43
N ALA A 277 -42.65 33.14 -13.03
CA ALA A 277 -43.51 33.22 -11.85
C ALA A 277 -44.97 33.41 -12.30
N LEU A 278 -45.90 32.64 -11.73
CA LEU A 278 -47.34 32.79 -11.98
C LEU A 278 -48.08 32.94 -10.66
N GLU A 279 -48.76 34.06 -10.50
CA GLU A 279 -49.62 34.32 -9.35
C GLU A 279 -51.01 33.71 -9.60
N LEU A 280 -51.43 32.81 -8.70
CA LEU A 280 -52.74 32.15 -8.77
C LEU A 280 -53.78 33.02 -8.08
N SER A 281 -54.75 33.51 -8.86
CA SER A 281 -55.74 34.49 -8.41
C SER A 281 -57.04 33.86 -7.88
N GLN A 282 -57.36 32.63 -8.31
CA GLN A 282 -58.60 31.94 -7.94
C GLN A 282 -58.38 30.81 -6.92
N LEU A 283 -59.16 30.81 -5.83
CA LEU A 283 -59.09 29.76 -4.81
C LEU A 283 -59.66 28.43 -5.31
N ASN A 284 -58.87 27.37 -5.14
CA ASN A 284 -59.17 25.93 -5.12
C ASN A 284 -59.83 25.23 -6.32
N HIS A 285 -60.52 25.93 -7.23
CA HIS A 285 -61.35 25.24 -8.23
C HIS A 285 -60.79 25.26 -9.66
N ASN A 286 -59.90 26.19 -10.01
CA ASN A 286 -59.48 26.42 -11.41
C ASN A 286 -57.96 26.37 -11.67
N TRP A 287 -57.15 25.87 -10.73
CA TRP A 287 -55.68 25.90 -10.89
C TRP A 287 -55.18 25.18 -12.14
N SER A 288 -55.82 24.08 -12.54
CA SER A 288 -55.45 23.39 -13.79
C SER A 288 -55.68 24.26 -15.03
N LEU A 289 -56.73 25.09 -15.04
CA LEU A 289 -57.07 25.97 -16.17
C LEU A 289 -56.12 27.17 -16.25
N GLU A 290 -55.77 27.80 -15.13
CA GLU A 290 -54.81 28.93 -15.08
C GLU A 290 -53.38 28.51 -15.44
N ILE A 291 -52.99 27.29 -15.04
CA ILE A 291 -51.64 26.75 -15.27
C ILE A 291 -51.52 26.18 -16.69
N SER A 292 -52.59 25.64 -17.28
CA SER A 292 -52.57 25.00 -18.59
C SER A 292 -51.97 25.83 -19.75
N PRO A 293 -52.27 27.14 -19.93
CA PRO A 293 -51.67 27.92 -21.02
C PRO A 293 -50.17 28.11 -20.84
N HIS A 294 -49.70 28.24 -19.60
CA HIS A 294 -48.29 28.39 -19.25
C HIS A 294 -47.55 27.05 -19.11
N ALA A 295 -48.28 25.94 -19.09
CA ALA A 295 -47.69 24.61 -18.97
C ALA A 295 -46.78 24.34 -20.18
N ASN A 296 -47.25 24.61 -21.40
CA ASN A 296 -46.53 24.28 -22.63
C ASN A 296 -45.19 25.02 -22.78
N THR A 297 -45.03 26.18 -22.15
CA THR A 297 -43.79 26.98 -22.19
C THR A 297 -42.74 26.50 -21.18
N ALA A 298 -43.11 25.64 -20.21
CA ALA A 298 -42.26 25.23 -19.11
C ALA A 298 -41.83 23.75 -19.15
N ARG A 299 -40.59 23.46 -18.71
CA ARG A 299 -40.10 22.07 -18.58
C ARG A 299 -40.61 21.39 -17.31
N ARG A 300 -40.71 22.12 -16.21
CA ARG A 300 -41.27 21.66 -14.93
C ARG A 300 -42.17 22.74 -14.34
N ILE A 301 -43.18 22.33 -13.60
CA ILE A 301 -44.09 23.24 -12.89
C ILE A 301 -43.90 23.02 -11.39
N ILE A 302 -43.65 24.07 -10.62
CA ILE A 302 -43.52 24.06 -9.16
C ILE A 302 -44.74 24.78 -8.60
N VAL A 303 -45.57 24.09 -7.82
CA VAL A 303 -46.75 24.68 -7.16
C VAL A 303 -46.50 24.72 -5.66
N VAL A 304 -46.55 25.92 -5.07
CA VAL A 304 -46.43 26.08 -3.62
C VAL A 304 -47.81 25.98 -2.99
N LEU A 305 -48.01 24.97 -2.14
CA LEU A 305 -49.27 24.70 -1.46
C LEU A 305 -49.16 25.12 0.00
N SER A 306 -49.88 26.19 0.37
CA SER A 306 -50.03 26.63 1.75
C SER A 306 -51.47 26.50 2.22
N PRO A 307 -51.73 26.49 3.55
CA PRO A 307 -53.09 26.59 4.07
C PRO A 307 -53.79 27.88 3.60
N ALA A 308 -53.04 28.95 3.38
CA ALA A 308 -53.57 30.21 2.88
C ALA A 308 -54.05 30.10 1.43
N SER A 309 -53.48 29.20 0.63
CA SER A 309 -53.94 28.89 -0.73
C SER A 309 -55.24 28.08 -0.75
N LEU A 310 -55.57 27.37 0.34
CA LEU A 310 -56.74 26.49 0.48
C LEU A 310 -57.87 27.09 1.33
N ASP A 311 -57.96 28.41 1.44
CA ASP A 311 -58.92 29.12 2.31
C ASP A 311 -58.84 28.68 3.79
N ASN A 312 -57.64 28.34 4.26
CA ASN A 312 -57.36 27.76 5.58
C ASN A 312 -58.02 26.40 5.88
N ILE A 313 -58.72 25.78 4.92
CA ILE A 313 -59.33 24.46 5.06
C ILE A 313 -58.31 23.40 4.61
N TRP A 314 -57.49 22.92 5.54
CA TRP A 314 -56.46 21.90 5.28
C TRP A 314 -56.98 20.48 5.57
N THR A 315 -57.88 19.98 4.73
CA THR A 315 -58.53 18.66 4.86
C THR A 315 -58.08 17.69 3.75
N ASP A 316 -58.25 16.38 3.96
CA ASP A 316 -57.83 15.36 2.97
C ASP A 316 -58.57 15.51 1.63
N ALA A 317 -59.84 15.91 1.67
CA ALA A 317 -60.66 16.12 0.48
C ALA A 317 -60.23 17.33 -0.35
N SER A 318 -59.91 18.47 0.30
CA SER A 318 -59.48 19.70 -0.38
C SER A 318 -58.10 19.55 -0.99
N VAL A 319 -57.15 19.00 -0.22
CA VAL A 319 -55.80 18.70 -0.71
C VAL A 319 -55.86 17.64 -1.83
N GLY A 320 -56.63 16.57 -1.64
CA GLY A 320 -56.80 15.51 -2.63
C GLY A 320 -57.40 15.99 -3.95
N ALA A 321 -58.39 16.90 -3.90
CA ALA A 321 -59.00 17.50 -5.08
C ALA A 321 -57.98 18.32 -5.90
N VAL A 322 -57.20 19.16 -5.23
CA VAL A 322 -56.14 19.96 -5.88
C VAL A 322 -55.04 19.07 -6.47
N LEU A 323 -54.60 18.04 -5.73
CA LEU A 323 -53.59 17.11 -6.25
C LEU A 323 -54.10 16.32 -7.47
N LYS A 324 -55.39 16.01 -7.53
CA LYS A 324 -56.02 15.37 -8.69
C LYS A 324 -56.12 16.31 -9.89
N GLN A 325 -56.33 17.61 -9.66
CA GLN A 325 -56.29 18.63 -10.72
C GLN A 325 -54.87 18.88 -11.23
N LEU A 326 -53.86 18.81 -10.36
CA LEU A 326 -52.46 18.98 -10.76
C LEU A 326 -51.90 17.73 -11.46
N SER A 327 -52.39 16.53 -11.12
CA SER A 327 -51.97 15.30 -11.79
C SER A 327 -52.52 15.15 -13.21
N SER A 328 -53.62 15.84 -13.55
CA SER A 328 -54.19 15.84 -14.90
C SER A 328 -53.41 16.72 -15.88
N LEU A 329 -52.43 17.51 -15.41
CA LEU A 329 -51.58 18.31 -16.27
C LEU A 329 -50.61 17.43 -17.07
N PRO A 330 -50.30 17.80 -18.33
CA PRO A 330 -49.46 16.98 -19.21
C PRO A 330 -47.99 16.93 -18.77
N ILE A 331 -47.54 17.87 -17.92
CA ILE A 331 -46.14 18.06 -17.53
C ILE A 331 -45.90 17.61 -16.09
N ARG A 332 -44.64 17.28 -15.76
CA ARG A 332 -44.27 16.90 -14.40
C ARG A 332 -44.43 18.08 -13.45
N VAL A 333 -45.25 17.90 -12.42
CA VAL A 333 -45.57 18.91 -11.40
C VAL A 333 -44.87 18.57 -10.09
N ILE A 334 -44.23 19.56 -9.49
CA ILE A 334 -43.56 19.50 -8.18
C ILE A 334 -44.40 20.31 -7.20
N VAL A 335 -45.00 19.67 -6.21
CA VAL A 335 -45.82 20.34 -5.19
C VAL A 335 -44.97 20.55 -3.94
N VAL A 336 -44.77 21.82 -3.56
CA VAL A 336 -44.06 22.20 -2.34
C VAL A 336 -45.08 22.55 -1.26
N THR A 337 -45.23 21.68 -0.26
CA THR A 337 -46.20 21.88 0.83
C THR A 337 -45.56 22.62 2.00
N LEU A 338 -46.14 23.74 2.45
CA LEU A 338 -45.65 24.51 3.60
C LEU A 338 -46.10 23.92 4.96
N LYS A 339 -47.20 23.16 4.98
CA LYS A 339 -47.70 22.43 6.16
C LYS A 339 -47.63 20.91 5.92
N ARG A 340 -47.47 20.12 7.00
CA ARG A 340 -47.52 18.65 6.90
C ARG A 340 -48.87 18.21 6.32
N LEU A 341 -48.81 17.33 5.33
CA LEU A 341 -49.99 16.73 4.70
C LEU A 341 -50.82 15.92 5.71
N PRO A 342 -52.15 15.87 5.57
CA PRO A 342 -53.00 14.98 6.33
C PRO A 342 -52.58 13.51 6.17
N SER A 343 -52.78 12.71 7.22
CA SER A 343 -52.22 11.37 7.40
C SER A 343 -52.55 10.38 6.28
N THR A 344 -53.73 10.51 5.65
CA THR A 344 -54.25 9.64 4.58
C THR A 344 -53.71 10.01 3.20
N THR A 345 -53.62 11.31 2.86
CA THR A 345 -52.95 11.77 1.64
C THR A 345 -51.45 11.44 1.67
N ALA A 346 -50.83 11.50 2.84
CA ALA A 346 -49.41 11.20 3.02
C ALA A 346 -49.06 9.71 2.81
N THR A 347 -49.98 8.78 3.12
CA THR A 347 -49.78 7.34 2.86
C THR A 347 -50.00 6.99 1.39
N ILE A 348 -50.97 7.61 0.72
CA ILE A 348 -51.21 7.46 -0.73
C ILE A 348 -50.01 7.97 -1.55
N ALA A 349 -49.50 9.16 -1.21
CA ALA A 349 -48.29 9.72 -1.83
C ALA A 349 -47.01 8.91 -1.57
N LYS A 350 -46.94 8.16 -0.45
CA LYS A 350 -45.82 7.25 -0.15
C LYS A 350 -45.96 5.88 -0.81
N ARG A 351 -47.19 5.35 -0.99
CA ARG A 351 -47.47 4.06 -1.65
C ARG A 351 -47.16 4.09 -3.15
N SER A 352 -47.45 5.18 -3.85
CA SER A 352 -47.18 5.33 -5.30
C SER A 352 -45.69 5.27 -5.67
N ARG A 353 -44.74 5.51 -4.74
CA ARG A 353 -43.31 5.34 -5.01
C ARG A 353 -42.83 3.88 -4.97
N ARG A 354 -43.64 2.95 -4.47
CA ARG A 354 -43.23 1.56 -4.22
C ARG A 354 -43.93 0.50 -5.05
N ASP A 355 -45.08 0.79 -5.66
CA ASP A 355 -45.86 -0.24 -6.35
C ASP A 355 -46.14 0.09 -7.81
N ARG A 356 -45.81 -0.86 -8.69
CA ARG A 356 -45.92 -0.78 -10.15
C ARG A 356 -46.90 -1.85 -10.66
N ARG A 357 -48.04 -2.00 -9.98
CA ARG A 357 -49.16 -2.86 -10.40
C ARG A 357 -50.37 -2.54 -9.52
N ASP A 358 -51.35 -1.83 -10.08
CA ASP A 358 -52.76 -2.24 -10.10
C ASP A 358 -53.64 -1.16 -10.72
N ALA A 359 -54.63 -1.63 -11.47
CA ALA A 359 -55.61 -0.84 -12.20
C ALA A 359 -56.60 -0.15 -11.24
N ASP A 360 -57.11 1.01 -11.67
CA ASP A 360 -58.21 1.79 -11.08
C ASP A 360 -57.95 2.77 -9.91
N ASN A 361 -56.73 3.29 -9.74
CA ASN A 361 -56.55 4.50 -8.90
C ASN A 361 -55.54 5.49 -9.49
N ILE A 362 -55.93 6.77 -9.46
CA ILE A 362 -55.25 7.98 -9.97
C ILE A 362 -53.71 7.84 -9.93
N SER A 363 -53.07 7.76 -11.09
CA SER A 363 -51.61 7.65 -11.20
C SER A 363 -50.94 8.99 -10.88
N PHE A 364 -50.38 9.11 -9.68
CA PHE A 364 -49.54 10.26 -9.29
C PHE A 364 -48.12 10.22 -9.89
N ASP A 365 -47.88 9.42 -10.93
CA ASP A 365 -46.56 9.18 -11.53
C ASP A 365 -45.85 10.45 -12.03
N ARG A 366 -46.62 11.50 -12.35
CA ARG A 366 -46.09 12.81 -12.81
C ARG A 366 -45.96 13.84 -11.69
N LEU A 367 -46.36 13.50 -10.47
CA LEU A 367 -46.43 14.40 -9.32
C LEU A 367 -45.30 14.10 -8.31
N THR A 368 -44.48 15.11 -8.00
CA THR A 368 -43.46 15.00 -6.95
C THR A 368 -43.81 15.92 -5.79
N ILE A 369 -44.08 15.36 -4.62
CA ILE A 369 -44.46 16.14 -3.43
C ILE A 369 -43.22 16.34 -2.53
N LEU A 370 -42.97 17.59 -2.14
CA LEU A 370 -41.86 18.01 -1.28
C LEU A 370 -42.40 18.84 -0.12
N SER A 371 -42.02 18.51 1.11
CA SER A 371 -42.36 19.32 2.29
C SER A 371 -41.31 20.39 2.52
N TRP A 372 -41.72 21.66 2.58
CA TRP A 372 -40.86 22.74 3.06
C TRP A 372 -40.57 22.53 4.55
N GLN A 373 -39.31 22.69 4.96
CA GLN A 373 -38.89 22.55 6.35
C GLN A 373 -38.11 23.80 6.73
N ASP A 374 -38.74 24.69 7.51
CA ASP A 374 -38.06 25.83 8.10
C ASP A 374 -36.92 25.35 8.98
N GLY A 375 -35.76 25.98 8.85
CA GLY A 375 -34.48 25.54 9.44
C GLY A 375 -34.38 25.61 10.97
N GLY A 376 -35.49 25.69 11.70
CA GLY A 376 -35.52 25.73 13.17
C GLY A 376 -35.75 24.34 13.77
N GLY A 377 -34.67 23.67 14.20
CA GLY A 377 -34.81 22.43 14.97
C GLY A 377 -33.49 21.72 15.31
N GLY A 378 -32.84 22.15 16.39
CA GLY A 378 -32.07 21.30 17.32
C GLY A 378 -30.55 21.19 17.15
N GLY A 379 -29.80 21.85 18.05
CA GLY A 379 -28.38 21.57 18.35
C GLY A 379 -27.46 22.78 18.17
N GLY A 380 -27.03 23.38 19.28
CA GLY A 380 -26.36 24.69 19.32
C GLY A 380 -24.96 24.77 18.69
N GLY A 381 -24.52 26.02 18.49
CA GLY A 381 -23.13 26.34 18.19
C GLY A 381 -22.94 27.48 17.19
N SER A 382 -22.75 28.68 17.74
CA SER A 382 -21.99 29.82 17.23
C SER A 382 -22.44 30.54 15.96
N GLY A 383 -22.55 31.86 16.10
CA GLY A 383 -22.88 32.81 15.06
C GLY A 383 -21.87 32.84 13.92
N GLY A 384 -22.42 32.96 12.72
CA GLY A 384 -21.72 33.35 11.50
C GLY A 384 -22.77 33.87 10.53
N ASN A 385 -22.70 35.16 10.20
CA ASN A 385 -23.58 35.80 9.22
C ASN A 385 -23.38 35.17 7.84
N GLY A 386 -24.25 34.23 7.52
CA GLY A 386 -24.43 33.64 6.22
C GLY A 386 -25.73 32.84 6.26
N ILE A 387 -26.56 32.90 5.22
CA ILE A 387 -27.83 32.18 5.12
C ILE A 387 -27.53 30.66 5.03
N ALA A 388 -27.20 30.08 6.18
CA ALA A 388 -26.84 28.68 6.32
C ALA A 388 -28.12 27.88 6.56
N PHE A 389 -28.71 27.38 5.47
CA PHE A 389 -29.78 26.40 5.56
C PHE A 389 -29.31 25.21 6.43
N GLY A 390 -30.03 24.92 7.52
CA GLY A 390 -29.79 23.75 8.37
C GLY A 390 -29.87 22.42 7.59
N SER A 391 -29.50 21.31 8.23
CA SER A 391 -29.49 19.96 7.61
C SER A 391 -30.82 19.60 6.92
N GLY A 392 -31.96 20.03 7.48
CA GLY A 392 -33.28 19.89 6.88
C GLY A 392 -33.47 20.68 5.58
N GLY A 393 -33.11 21.97 5.59
CA GLY A 393 -33.19 22.83 4.41
C GLY A 393 -32.30 22.36 3.25
N ARG A 394 -31.08 21.88 3.55
CA ARG A 394 -30.18 21.32 2.51
C ARG A 394 -30.78 20.08 1.84
N LYS A 395 -31.42 19.19 2.61
CA LYS A 395 -32.09 17.99 2.08
C LYS A 395 -33.27 18.35 1.18
N PHE A 396 -34.03 19.40 1.51
CA PHE A 396 -35.10 19.92 0.67
C PHE A 396 -34.56 20.35 -0.70
N TRP A 397 -33.54 21.22 -0.72
CA TRP A 397 -32.93 21.72 -1.96
C TRP A 397 -32.35 20.59 -2.82
N TYR A 398 -31.71 19.59 -2.23
CA TYR A 398 -31.21 18.44 -2.97
C TYR A 398 -32.33 17.61 -3.61
N LYS A 399 -33.44 17.40 -2.89
CA LYS A 399 -34.62 16.70 -3.43
C LYS A 399 -35.33 17.49 -4.52
N LEU A 400 -35.44 18.82 -4.35
CA LEU A 400 -35.97 19.72 -5.37
C LEU A 400 -35.12 19.65 -6.64
N ARG A 401 -33.79 19.73 -6.50
CA ARG A 401 -32.87 19.66 -7.64
C ARG A 401 -32.90 18.31 -8.36
N LEU A 402 -33.10 17.19 -7.65
CA LEU A 402 -33.28 15.87 -8.30
C LEU A 402 -34.55 15.81 -9.16
N ALA A 403 -35.60 16.56 -8.80
CA ALA A 403 -36.85 16.65 -9.56
C ALA A 403 -36.77 17.63 -10.75
N MET A 404 -35.80 18.56 -10.72
CA MET A 404 -35.53 19.52 -11.78
C MET A 404 -34.76 18.89 -12.97
N PRO A 405 -34.72 19.57 -14.14
CA PRO A 405 -33.88 19.17 -15.28
C PRO A 405 -32.39 19.15 -14.90
N ALA A 406 -31.58 18.35 -15.59
CA ALA A 406 -30.14 18.29 -15.34
C ALA A 406 -29.45 19.59 -15.80
N MET A 407 -28.49 20.07 -15.01
CA MET A 407 -27.77 21.31 -15.28
C MET A 407 -26.43 21.05 -15.99
N ARG A 408 -26.07 21.90 -16.94
CA ARG A 408 -24.75 21.87 -17.58
C ARG A 408 -23.69 22.40 -16.59
N PRO A 409 -22.54 21.73 -16.40
CA PRO A 409 -21.37 22.40 -15.84
C PRO A 409 -20.91 23.49 -16.83
N VAL A 410 -20.37 24.59 -16.29
CA VAL A 410 -19.79 25.67 -17.11
C VAL A 410 -18.73 25.05 -18.01
N ALA A 411 -18.99 24.99 -19.31
CA ALA A 411 -17.90 24.94 -20.26
C ALA A 411 -17.10 26.22 -19.98
N SER A 412 -15.85 26.07 -19.54
CA SER A 412 -14.88 27.16 -19.59
C SER A 412 -15.10 27.88 -20.91
N GLU A 413 -15.28 29.19 -20.88
CA GLU A 413 -15.32 30.00 -22.08
C GLU A 413 -14.11 29.64 -22.96
N THR A 414 -14.32 28.73 -23.91
CA THR A 414 -13.45 28.61 -25.06
C THR A 414 -13.68 29.91 -25.79
N GLY A 415 -12.66 30.77 -25.74
CA GLY A 415 -12.71 32.13 -26.24
C GLY A 415 -13.50 32.20 -27.54
N CYS A 416 -14.49 33.09 -27.55
CA CYS A 416 -15.09 33.56 -28.79
C CYS A 416 -13.95 34.03 -29.70
N GLN A 417 -13.56 33.21 -30.67
CA GLN A 417 -12.93 33.73 -31.88
C GLN A 417 -14.02 34.52 -32.59
N SER A 418 -14.14 35.79 -32.21
CA SER A 418 -14.82 36.79 -33.01
C SER A 418 -14.00 36.94 -34.28
N VAL A 419 -14.43 36.28 -35.36
CA VAL A 419 -13.90 36.52 -36.71
C VAL A 419 -14.44 37.88 -37.13
N ALA A 420 -13.71 38.94 -36.78
CA ALA A 420 -13.94 40.26 -37.32
C ALA A 420 -13.37 40.28 -38.75
N MET A 421 -14.27 40.32 -39.73
CA MET A 421 -13.93 40.58 -41.13
C MET A 421 -13.57 42.06 -41.25
N ILE A 422 -12.27 42.38 -41.31
CA ILE A 422 -11.80 43.75 -41.50
C ILE A 422 -11.60 43.99 -43.00
N VAL A 423 -12.49 44.80 -43.58
CA VAL A 423 -12.34 45.40 -44.91
C VAL A 423 -11.23 46.44 -44.82
N GLN A 424 -10.13 46.23 -45.56
CA GLN A 424 -9.05 47.22 -45.69
C GLN A 424 -9.51 48.39 -46.55
N ALA A 425 -9.65 49.57 -45.94
CA ALA A 425 -9.63 50.84 -46.65
C ALA A 425 -8.20 51.41 -46.61
N ASN A 426 -7.67 51.65 -47.80
CA ASN A 426 -6.35 52.21 -48.08
C ASN A 426 -6.32 53.71 -47.74
N GLY A 427 -5.36 54.15 -46.91
CA GLY A 427 -5.22 55.56 -46.54
C GLY A 427 -3.93 55.84 -45.78
N LYS A 428 -3.02 56.60 -46.40
CA LYS A 428 -1.68 56.98 -45.93
C LYS A 428 -1.67 57.94 -44.74
N CYS A 429 -0.47 58.05 -44.15
CA CYS A 429 0.06 59.10 -43.24
C CYS A 429 -0.15 58.79 -41.76
N GLY A 430 0.81 58.87 -40.84
CA GLY A 430 2.18 59.38 -40.85
C GLY A 430 2.79 59.07 -39.46
N GLN A 431 4.11 59.22 -39.37
CA GLN A 431 4.99 58.88 -38.26
C GLN A 431 4.51 59.29 -36.85
N GLN A 432 4.81 58.49 -35.82
CA GLN A 432 5.98 58.74 -34.95
C GLN A 432 6.19 57.62 -33.91
N LYS A 433 7.47 57.33 -33.70
CA LYS A 433 8.08 56.22 -32.98
C LYS A 433 8.72 56.81 -31.72
N ALA A 434 8.40 56.28 -30.54
CA ALA A 434 9.19 56.52 -29.33
C ALA A 434 9.53 55.16 -28.71
N ARG A 435 10.78 54.74 -28.90
CA ARG A 435 11.40 53.59 -28.22
C ARG A 435 12.75 54.11 -27.73
N SER A 436 12.92 54.29 -26.43
CA SER A 436 14.24 54.51 -25.82
C SER A 436 14.79 53.16 -25.36
N ARG A 437 15.95 52.79 -25.88
CA ARG A 437 16.82 51.82 -25.23
C ARG A 437 18.25 52.23 -25.51
N GLU A 438 18.98 52.49 -24.44
CA GLU A 438 20.36 52.96 -24.36
C GLU A 438 21.38 51.90 -24.79
N SER A 439 22.64 52.35 -24.78
CA SER A 439 23.92 51.65 -25.01
C SER A 439 24.36 51.60 -26.48
N LEU A 440 25.62 51.85 -26.87
CA LEU A 440 26.83 52.44 -26.25
C LEU A 440 27.90 52.47 -27.39
N GLU A 441 28.98 53.26 -27.19
CA GLU A 441 30.28 53.27 -27.93
C GLU A 441 30.36 54.10 -29.24
N VAL A 442 31.00 55.29 -29.24
CA VAL A 442 32.45 55.66 -29.19
C VAL A 442 33.14 55.56 -30.56
N LEU A 443 33.58 56.71 -31.10
CA LEU A 443 34.94 56.94 -31.61
C LEU A 443 35.12 58.39 -32.12
N VAL A 444 36.10 59.06 -31.51
CA VAL A 444 36.77 60.35 -31.79
C VAL A 444 35.97 61.64 -31.57
#